data_AF-A0A7D7PT07-F1
#
_entry.id   AF-A0A7D7PT07-F1
#
_cell.length_a   1.000
_cell.length_b   1.000
_cell.length_c   1.000
_cell.angle_alpha   90.00
_cell.angle_beta   90.00
_cell.angle_gamma   90.00
#
_symmetry.space_group_name_H-M   'P 1'
#
loop_
_entity.id
_entity.type
_entity.pdbx_description
1 polymer ?
#
loop_
_entity_poly.entity_id
_entity_poly.type
_entity_poly.pdbx_seq_one_letter_code
_entity_poly.pdbx_strand_id
1 'polypeptide(L)'
;MTDNGPDGFAFDNEGNIIIGAVGLTGEAGDIQVWSPEAKLLERYQPGTDVYYTNVALTEDGGVVVTSSGNGEVLLTPPDSFGYLALHPFRTG
;
A
#
# COMPACT_ATOMS: atom_id res chain seq x y z
N MET A 1 4.18 16.36 -5.08
CA MET A 1 3.21 16.18 -3.99
C MET A 1 2.02 15.45 -4.56
N THR A 2 1.55 14.43 -3.88
CA THR A 2 0.28 13.76 -4.20
C THR A 2 -0.86 14.49 -3.50
N ASP A 3 -2.06 14.42 -4.06
CA ASP A 3 -3.23 15.10 -3.49
C ASP A 3 -3.84 14.32 -2.29
N ASN A 4 -3.46 13.05 -2.14
CA ASN A 4 -3.87 12.15 -1.06
C ASN A 4 -2.79 12.05 0.03
N GLY A 5 -3.24 11.94 1.28
CA GLY A 5 -2.39 11.97 2.47
C GLY A 5 -1.96 10.58 2.92
N PRO A 6 -0.70 10.37 3.35
CA PRO A 6 -0.22 9.05 3.76
C PRO A 6 -0.84 8.61 5.09
N ASP A 7 -1.11 7.31 5.22
CA ASP A 7 -1.50 6.66 6.47
C ASP A 7 -0.57 5.44 6.72
N GLY A 8 -1.10 4.21 6.78
CA GLY A 8 -0.31 2.99 6.93
C GLY A 8 0.51 2.63 5.68
N PHE A 9 1.63 1.93 5.89
CA PHE A 9 2.56 1.57 4.83
C PHE A 9 3.25 0.21 5.07
N ALA A 10 3.81 -0.36 4.00
CA ALA A 10 4.63 -1.55 4.02
C ALA A 10 5.89 -1.36 3.14
N PHE A 11 6.92 -2.17 3.39
CA PHE A 11 8.12 -2.25 2.55
C PHE A 11 8.10 -3.54 1.74
N ASP A 12 8.51 -3.47 0.47
CA ASP A 12 8.88 -4.66 -0.30
C ASP A 12 10.37 -5.02 -0.12
N ASN A 13 10.81 -6.10 -0.76
CA ASN A 13 12.19 -6.58 -0.65
C ASN A 13 13.22 -5.77 -1.47
N GLU A 14 12.77 -4.84 -2.31
CA GLU A 14 13.61 -3.87 -3.02
C GLU A 14 13.78 -2.57 -2.22
N GLY A 15 13.03 -2.43 -1.11
CA GLY A 15 13.01 -1.26 -0.26
C GLY A 15 12.03 -0.18 -0.70
N ASN A 16 11.17 -0.47 -1.67
CA ASN A 16 10.07 0.43 -2.02
C ASN A 16 9.06 0.50 -0.87
N ILE A 17 8.41 1.65 -0.74
CA ILE A 17 7.36 1.89 0.23
C ILE A 17 6.01 1.88 -0.49
N ILE A 18 5.13 0.98 -0.07
CA ILE A 18 3.73 0.92 -0.49
C ILE A 18 2.92 1.63 0.60
N ILE A 19 2.19 2.68 0.25
CA ILE A 19 1.46 3.53 1.19
C ILE A 19 -0.03 3.46 0.86
N GLY A 20 -0.85 3.14 1.87
CA GLY A 20 -2.28 3.46 1.84
C GLY A 20 -2.45 4.96 2.05
N ALA A 21 -2.98 5.66 1.05
CA ALA A 21 -3.15 7.11 1.10
C ALA A 21 -4.64 7.48 1.08
N VAL A 22 -5.05 8.22 2.11
CA VAL A 22 -6.43 8.66 2.29
C VAL A 22 -6.74 9.88 1.43
N GLY A 23 -7.96 9.92 0.90
CA GLY A 23 -8.49 11.08 0.18
C GLY A 23 -8.67 12.27 1.12
N LEU A 24 -8.06 13.41 0.79
CA LEU A 24 -8.15 14.63 1.61
C LEU A 24 -9.24 15.61 1.13
N THR A 25 -9.75 15.40 -0.07
CA THR A 25 -10.76 16.27 -0.72
C THR A 25 -12.14 15.63 -0.80
N GLY A 26 -12.31 14.43 -0.25
CA GLY A 26 -13.52 13.60 -0.40
C GLY A 26 -13.52 12.73 -1.66
N GLU A 27 -12.51 12.85 -2.52
CA GLU A 27 -12.24 11.91 -3.59
C GLU A 27 -11.65 10.60 -3.06
N ALA A 28 -11.71 9.53 -3.85
CA ALA A 28 -11.16 8.24 -3.46
C ALA A 28 -9.66 8.36 -3.13
N GLY A 29 -9.26 7.63 -2.08
CA GLY A 29 -7.86 7.43 -1.74
C GLY A 29 -7.13 6.67 -2.84
N ASP A 30 -5.84 6.43 -2.64
CA ASP A 30 -5.05 5.58 -3.53
C ASP A 30 -4.00 4.78 -2.77
N ILE A 31 -3.34 3.89 -3.50
CA ILE A 31 -2.09 3.26 -3.10
C ILE A 31 -0.96 3.93 -3.87
N GLN A 32 0.12 4.28 -3.16
CA GLN A 32 1.30 4.90 -3.74
C GLN A 32 2.52 4.03 -3.50
N VAL A 33 3.32 3.84 -4.54
CA VAL A 33 4.58 3.10 -4.48
C VAL A 33 5.72 4.08 -4.66
N TRP A 34 6.63 4.13 -3.69
CA TRP A 34 7.76 5.04 -3.66
C TRP A 34 9.08 4.28 -3.61
N SER A 35 10.06 4.71 -4.43
CA SER A 35 11.40 4.15 -4.39
C SER A 35 12.17 4.60 -3.13
N PRO A 36 13.23 3.87 -2.73
CA PRO A 36 14.13 4.29 -1.64
C PRO A 36 14.72 5.70 -1.82
N GLU A 37 14.84 6.18 -3.07
CA GLU A 37 15.34 7.51 -3.43
C GLU A 37 14.23 8.58 -3.46
N ALA A 38 13.08 8.31 -2.83
CA ALA A 38 11.94 9.21 -2.73
C ALA A 38 11.32 9.60 -4.09
N LYS A 39 11.27 8.65 -5.02
CA LYS A 39 10.58 8.81 -6.32
C LYS A 39 9.26 8.06 -6.31
N LEU A 40 8.17 8.72 -6.72
CA LEU A 40 6.89 8.04 -6.94
C LEU A 40 7.04 7.15 -8.18
N LEU A 41 6.92 5.83 -7.98
CA LEU A 41 7.00 4.81 -9.02
C LEU A 41 5.62 4.55 -9.63
N GLU A 42 4.61 4.42 -8.76
CA GLU A 42 3.25 4.07 -9.17
C GLU A 42 2.21 4.71 -8.25
N ARG A 43 1.03 4.96 -8.80
CA ARG A 43 -0.18 5.35 -8.08
C ARG A 43 -1.36 4.62 -8.70
N TYR A 44 -2.16 3.93 -7.88
CA TYR A 44 -3.36 3.25 -8.37
C TYR A 44 -4.50 3.29 -7.35
N GLN A 45 -5.73 3.20 -7.83
CA GLN A 45 -6.94 3.16 -7.01
C GLN A 45 -7.52 1.74 -7.04
N PRO A 46 -7.51 1.01 -5.92
CA PRO A 46 -8.05 -0.35 -5.88
C PRO A 46 -9.59 -0.37 -5.85
N GLY A 47 -10.24 0.79 -5.72
CA GLY A 47 -11.68 0.96 -5.64
C GLY A 47 -12.06 2.42 -5.41
N THR A 48 -13.25 2.67 -4.87
CA THR A 48 -13.80 4.03 -4.69
C THR A 48 -13.81 4.55 -3.25
N ASP A 49 -13.19 3.84 -2.30
CA ASP A 49 -13.14 4.30 -0.90
C ASP A 49 -12.23 5.52 -0.75
N VAL A 50 -12.60 6.42 0.15
CA VAL A 50 -11.79 7.56 0.56
C VAL A 50 -10.68 7.11 1.52
N TYR A 51 -10.90 6.04 2.29
CA TYR A 51 -10.07 5.68 3.43
C TYR A 51 -9.31 4.35 3.29
N TYR A 52 -8.27 4.33 2.45
CA TYR A 52 -7.26 3.26 2.43
C TYR A 52 -6.22 3.48 3.53
N THR A 53 -6.48 2.97 4.72
CA THR A 53 -5.76 3.32 5.95
C THR A 53 -4.50 2.49 6.21
N ASN A 54 -4.38 1.30 5.60
CA ASN A 54 -3.24 0.41 5.84
C ASN A 54 -3.05 -0.58 4.69
N VAL A 55 -1.81 -1.07 4.58
CA VAL A 55 -1.42 -2.08 3.60
C VAL A 55 -0.51 -3.13 4.23
N ALA A 56 -0.56 -4.36 3.72
CA ALA A 56 0.40 -5.41 4.05
C ALA A 56 0.75 -6.22 2.79
N LEU A 57 1.98 -6.71 2.70
CA LEU A 57 2.39 -7.61 1.62
C LEU A 57 2.19 -9.07 2.03
N THR A 58 1.68 -9.86 1.10
CA THR A 58 1.62 -11.32 1.22
C THR A 58 2.90 -11.95 0.67
N GLU A 59 3.18 -13.20 1.05
CA GLU A 59 4.40 -13.92 0.62
C GLU A 59 4.45 -14.16 -0.90
N ASP A 60 3.28 -14.32 -1.52
CA ASP A 60 3.10 -14.44 -2.97
C ASP A 60 3.10 -13.09 -3.70
N GLY A 61 3.44 -12.00 -3.02
CA GLY A 61 3.63 -10.68 -3.64
C GLY A 61 2.34 -9.89 -3.91
N GLY A 62 1.21 -10.30 -3.35
CA GLY A 62 -0.01 -9.49 -3.30
C GLY A 62 0.04 -8.41 -2.23
N VAL A 63 -0.89 -7.45 -2.32
CA VAL A 63 -1.12 -6.40 -1.33
C VAL A 63 -2.51 -6.60 -0.72
N VAL A 64 -2.54 -6.66 0.59
CA VAL A 64 -3.75 -6.55 1.41
C VAL A 64 -3.98 -5.07 1.69
N VAL A 65 -5.14 -4.53 1.32
CA VAL A 65 -5.50 -3.13 1.55
C VAL A 65 -6.73 -3.06 2.44
N THR A 66 -6.68 -2.26 3.51
CA THR A 66 -7.86 -2.00 4.33
C THR A 66 -8.66 -0.82 3.79
N SER A 67 -9.88 -1.08 3.32
CA SER A 67 -10.86 -0.08 2.87
C SER A 67 -11.79 0.22 4.05
N SER A 68 -11.37 1.13 4.91
CA SER A 68 -12.01 1.31 6.23
C SER A 68 -13.38 1.97 6.15
N GLY A 69 -13.62 2.83 5.15
CA GLY A 69 -14.92 3.47 4.95
C GLY A 69 -15.99 2.49 4.49
N ASN A 70 -15.58 1.53 3.64
CA ASN A 70 -16.46 0.48 3.14
C ASN A 70 -16.54 -0.75 4.07
N GLY A 71 -15.61 -0.89 5.02
CA GLY A 71 -15.55 -2.05 5.91
C GLY A 71 -15.03 -3.31 5.21
N GLU A 72 -14.15 -3.15 4.24
CA GLU A 72 -13.67 -4.23 3.36
C GLU A 72 -12.15 -4.41 3.45
N VAL A 73 -11.70 -5.61 3.06
CA VAL A 73 -10.29 -5.91 2.79
C VAL A 73 -10.17 -6.28 1.32
N LEU A 74 -9.35 -5.54 0.60
CA LEU A 74 -9.09 -5.78 -0.82
C LEU A 74 -7.75 -6.50 -0.99
N LEU A 75 -7.64 -7.30 -2.04
CA LEU A 75 -6.43 -8.05 -2.39
C LEU A 75 -6.05 -7.72 -3.83
N THR A 76 -4.79 -7.34 -4.04
CA THR A 76 -4.22 -7.26 -5.39
C THR A 76 -3.77 -8.64 -5.86
N PRO A 77 -3.59 -8.85 -7.19
CA PRO A 77 -3.03 -10.09 -7.71
C PRO A 77 -1.65 -10.43 -7.09
N PRO A 78 -1.29 -11.72 -7.04
CA PRO A 78 0.06 -12.14 -6.67
C PRO A 78 1.12 -11.57 -7.64
N ASP A 79 2.38 -11.63 -7.23
CA ASP A 79 3.57 -11.17 -7.97
C ASP A 79 3.59 -9.66 -8.28
N SER A 80 2.78 -8.85 -7.57
CA SER A 80 2.78 -7.39 -7.72
C SER A 80 4.01 -6.75 -7.07
N PHE A 81 4.45 -7.27 -5.92
CA PHE A 81 5.58 -6.76 -5.15
C PHE A 81 6.42 -7.90 -4.57
N GLY A 82 7.70 -7.65 -4.30
CA GLY A 82 8.54 -8.64 -3.62
C GLY A 82 8.27 -8.71 -2.11
N TYR A 83 8.06 -9.91 -1.57
CA TYR A 83 7.84 -10.09 -0.13
C TYR A 83 9.11 -9.83 0.70
N LEU A 84 9.00 -8.96 1.70
CA LEU A 84 10.03 -8.76 2.72
C LEU A 84 9.62 -9.42 4.04
N ALA A 85 10.35 -10.46 4.46
CA ALA A 85 10.15 -11.04 5.78
C ALA A 85 10.52 -10.02 6.87
N LEU A 86 9.54 -9.63 7.68
CA LEU A 86 9.70 -8.71 8.81
C LEU A 86 9.82 -9.48 10.14
N HIS A 87 10.24 -8.81 11.22
CA HIS A 87 10.21 -9.41 12.55
C HIS A 87 8.77 -9.83 12.93
N PRO A 88 8.54 -11.00 13.56
CA PRO A 88 9.54 -11.97 14.04
C PRO A 88 9.95 -13.03 13.00
N PHE A 89 9.42 -12.97 11.78
CA PHE A 89 9.58 -14.00 10.76
C PHE A 89 10.90 -13.94 9.99
N ARG A 90 11.62 -12.81 10.03
CA ARG A 90 12.97 -12.71 9.48
C ARG A 90 13.94 -13.60 10.27
N THR A 91 14.68 -14.46 9.57
CA THR A 91 15.86 -15.12 10.13
C THR A 91 17.02 -14.12 10.06
N GLY A 92 17.72 -13.93 11.19
CA GLY A 92 18.89 -13.05 11.28
C GLY A 92 20.12 -13.60 10.56
#